data_AF-A0A8H6EBH4-F1
#
_entry.id   AF-A0A8H6EBH4-F1
#
_cell.length_a   1.000
_cell.length_b   1.000
_cell.length_c   1.000
_cell.angle_alpha   90.00
_cell.angle_beta   90.00
_cell.angle_gamma   90.00
#
_symmetry.space_group_name_H-M   'P 1'
#
loop_
_entity.id
_entity.type
_entity.pdbx_description
1 polymer ?
#
loop_
_entity_poly.entity_id
_entity_poly.type
_entity_poly.pdbx_seq_one_letter_code
_entity_poly.pdbx_strand_id
1 'polypeptide(L)'
;MDILIRDSLFGRLLNYVLDGRILRSHDLDIPKHEGLASSSSSVTSPDAAHRIMVEFTGPDDPDMPKNWPTLAKTIVMLDVMLLNFSFYAASAVFTPSIPDIEEVFGATTTEGTLGLSLFVIAYGIGPLILSPLSNLPSIGRTPVYVLGSLAFCLFNIGTALAKNVHTILVLRFFGGLIGSAPISVGGATLMEVYGPTEVPYAIALYAVSGVCGPILGPILGTLVIERWKTWTATLWLLSGVTAFTTVFIFFLLPETLYSNILLRRAQRLRSQTGDSAYRSQAEIDTPKTNFAVQILKQTADDFKLSCMDPVIFFVNMHTMLIYGILYLWFEFFPFVFDGIYNFTAIQQGLAFFGILAGAVVSVIVYVLWLYFSYQPRVAKPEVIVEPEARLAPGQIGAICIPVCLFIFAWTSRER
;
A
#
# COMPACT_ATOMS: atom_id res chain seq x y z
N MET A 1 -6.20 -14.43 -17.08
CA MET A 1 -7.26 -14.01 -16.13
C MET A 1 -7.43 -15.05 -15.03
N ASP A 2 -7.33 -16.34 -15.37
CA ASP A 2 -7.41 -17.46 -14.43
C ASP A 2 -6.50 -17.35 -13.21
N ILE A 3 -5.25 -16.89 -13.36
CA ILE A 3 -4.31 -16.69 -12.23
C ILE A 3 -4.87 -15.71 -11.19
N LEU A 4 -5.48 -14.61 -11.63
CA LEU A 4 -6.03 -13.59 -10.72
C LEU A 4 -7.12 -14.20 -9.84
N ILE A 5 -8.07 -14.93 -10.45
CA ILE A 5 -9.20 -15.51 -9.73
C ILE A 5 -8.73 -16.72 -8.91
N ARG A 6 -7.90 -17.60 -9.47
CA ARG A 6 -7.39 -18.82 -8.82
C ARG A 6 -6.60 -18.52 -7.56
N ASP A 7 -5.64 -17.60 -7.66
CA ASP A 7 -4.70 -17.32 -6.57
C ASP A 7 -5.14 -16.15 -5.68
N SER A 8 -6.29 -15.52 -5.98
CA SER A 8 -6.97 -14.59 -5.08
C SER A 8 -7.38 -15.26 -3.76
N LEU A 9 -7.75 -14.44 -2.76
CA LEU A 9 -8.31 -14.97 -1.52
C LEU A 9 -9.63 -15.71 -1.76
N PHE A 10 -10.47 -15.21 -2.65
CA PHE A 10 -11.70 -15.90 -3.06
C PHE A 10 -11.44 -17.27 -3.68
N GLY A 11 -10.57 -17.34 -4.70
CA GLY A 11 -10.26 -18.60 -5.38
C GLY A 11 -9.68 -19.64 -4.44
N ARG A 12 -8.86 -19.20 -3.48
CA ARG A 12 -8.33 -20.07 -2.41
C ARG A 12 -9.42 -20.59 -1.48
N LEU A 13 -10.32 -19.72 -0.99
CA LEU A 13 -11.44 -20.14 -0.16
C LEU A 13 -12.36 -21.11 -0.91
N LEU A 14 -12.65 -20.83 -2.18
CA LEU A 14 -13.46 -21.68 -3.03
C LEU A 14 -12.82 -23.06 -3.22
N ASN A 15 -11.51 -23.12 -3.49
CA ASN A 15 -10.77 -24.38 -3.62
C ASN A 15 -10.71 -25.18 -2.30
N TYR A 16 -10.61 -24.50 -1.16
CA TYR A 16 -10.62 -25.14 0.16
C TYR A 16 -12.00 -25.75 0.47
N VAL A 17 -13.09 -25.04 0.16
CA VAL A 17 -14.46 -25.53 0.39
C VAL A 17 -14.86 -26.66 -0.58
N LEU A 18 -14.27 -26.69 -1.78
CA LEU A 18 -14.63 -27.64 -2.85
C LEU A 18 -13.61 -28.76 -3.06
N ASP A 19 -12.72 -29.02 -2.09
CA ASP A 19 -11.67 -30.05 -2.16
C ASP A 19 -10.86 -30.01 -3.48
N GLY A 20 -10.55 -28.81 -3.98
CA GLY A 20 -9.70 -28.61 -5.16
C GLY A 20 -10.28 -29.06 -6.51
N ARG A 21 -11.60 -29.27 -6.62
CA ARG A 21 -12.22 -29.79 -7.86
C ARG A 21 -12.32 -28.80 -9.02
N ILE A 22 -12.37 -27.49 -8.77
CA ILE A 22 -12.73 -26.48 -9.79
C ILE A 22 -11.54 -25.70 -10.35
N LEU A 23 -10.62 -25.21 -9.52
CA LEU A 23 -9.49 -24.38 -9.95
C LEU A 23 -8.18 -25.12 -9.72
N ARG A 24 -7.87 -26.09 -10.60
CA ARG A 24 -6.64 -26.89 -10.53
C ARG A 24 -5.40 -26.02 -10.79
N SER A 25 -4.37 -26.15 -9.95
CA SER A 25 -3.06 -25.54 -10.21
C SER A 25 -2.35 -26.28 -11.35
N HIS A 26 -1.41 -25.59 -12.01
CA HIS A 26 -0.66 -26.13 -13.14
C HIS A 26 0.31 -27.27 -12.75
N ASP A 27 0.52 -27.49 -11.44
CA ASP A 27 1.41 -28.50 -10.86
C ASP A 27 1.05 -29.98 -11.16
N LEU A 28 0.02 -30.26 -11.97
CA LEU A 28 -0.36 -31.64 -12.30
C LEU A 28 0.58 -32.32 -13.30
N ASP A 29 1.43 -31.56 -13.98
CA ASP A 29 2.46 -32.11 -14.86
C ASP A 29 3.77 -32.31 -14.07
N ILE A 30 3.74 -33.22 -13.09
CA ILE A 30 4.95 -33.71 -12.44
C ILE A 30 5.72 -34.51 -13.52
N PRO A 31 6.93 -34.11 -13.95
CA PRO A 31 7.82 -35.07 -14.55
C PRO A 31 8.11 -36.08 -13.44
N LYS A 32 7.68 -37.33 -13.62
CA LYS A 32 8.24 -38.45 -12.85
C LYS A 32 9.75 -38.24 -12.83
N HIS A 33 10.37 -38.23 -11.66
CA HIS A 33 11.82 -38.17 -11.53
C HIS A 33 12.44 -39.35 -12.29
N GLU A 34 12.72 -39.17 -13.57
CA GLU A 34 13.69 -39.93 -14.34
C GLU A 34 14.80 -38.96 -14.72
N GLY A 35 15.93 -39.07 -14.01
CA GLY A 35 17.22 -38.61 -14.50
C GLY A 35 17.64 -37.17 -14.19
N LEU A 36 17.94 -36.88 -12.92
CA LEU A 36 18.98 -35.88 -12.59
C LEU A 36 19.79 -36.34 -11.37
N ALA A 37 20.21 -37.60 -11.41
CA ALA A 37 21.39 -38.06 -10.70
C ALA A 37 22.61 -37.85 -11.62
N SER A 38 23.15 -36.63 -11.66
CA SER A 38 24.58 -36.42 -11.90
C SER A 38 24.94 -34.93 -11.84
N SER A 39 25.60 -34.57 -10.75
CA SER A 39 26.79 -33.70 -10.68
C SER A 39 26.75 -32.73 -9.48
N SER A 40 27.12 -33.25 -8.31
CA SER A 40 28.18 -32.69 -7.45
C SER A 40 28.17 -33.39 -6.08
N SER A 41 29.04 -34.39 -5.95
CA SER A 41 29.70 -34.76 -4.68
C SER A 41 30.37 -33.50 -4.08
N SER A 42 30.43 -33.22 -2.79
CA SER A 42 30.40 -34.02 -1.55
C SER A 42 30.47 -33.06 -0.36
N VAL A 43 29.75 -33.31 0.74
CA VAL A 43 30.30 -33.58 2.09
C VAL A 43 29.12 -34.01 2.99
N THR A 44 29.32 -35.16 3.62
CA THR A 44 28.44 -35.89 4.52
C THR A 44 28.16 -35.19 5.85
N SER A 45 26.88 -35.11 6.24
CA SER A 45 26.42 -35.12 7.63
C SER A 45 25.31 -36.17 7.78
N PRO A 46 25.38 -37.12 8.72
CA PRO A 46 24.56 -38.34 8.72
C PRO A 46 23.15 -38.19 9.35
N ASP A 47 22.60 -36.98 9.41
CA ASP A 47 21.25 -36.69 9.97
C ASP A 47 20.31 -35.95 8.99
N ALA A 48 20.73 -35.78 7.73
CA ALA A 48 19.90 -35.17 6.70
C ALA A 48 18.96 -36.24 6.10
N ALA A 49 17.89 -36.58 6.82
CA ALA A 49 16.72 -37.24 6.22
C ALA A 49 16.41 -36.52 4.89
N HIS A 50 16.32 -37.25 3.79
CA HIS A 50 16.13 -36.77 2.41
C HIS A 50 15.20 -35.53 2.37
N ARG A 51 15.76 -34.31 2.24
CA ARG A 51 14.97 -33.06 2.14
C ARG A 51 15.01 -32.63 0.69
N ILE A 52 13.84 -32.53 0.06
CA ILE A 52 13.70 -32.00 -1.29
C ILE A 52 13.25 -30.55 -1.15
N MET A 53 14.11 -29.60 -1.54
CA MET A 53 13.77 -28.19 -1.48
C MET A 53 12.85 -27.84 -2.65
N VAL A 54 11.70 -27.24 -2.36
CA VAL A 54 10.75 -26.78 -3.37
C VAL A 54 11.14 -25.38 -3.79
N GLU A 55 11.65 -25.26 -5.01
CA GLU A 55 11.99 -24.00 -5.67
C GLU A 55 11.09 -23.78 -6.90
N PHE A 56 11.18 -22.61 -7.51
CA PHE A 56 10.58 -22.38 -8.82
C PHE A 56 11.31 -23.24 -9.86
N THR A 57 10.58 -23.80 -10.83
CA THR A 57 11.14 -24.72 -11.83
C THR A 57 12.09 -24.04 -12.83
N GLY A 58 12.25 -22.71 -12.75
CA GLY A 58 13.17 -21.92 -13.56
C GLY A 58 12.81 -20.43 -13.56
N PRO A 59 13.53 -19.60 -14.33
CA PRO A 59 13.23 -18.18 -14.49
C PRO A 59 11.86 -17.90 -15.13
N ASP A 60 11.32 -18.87 -15.89
CA ASP A 60 10.04 -18.76 -16.62
C ASP A 60 8.86 -19.48 -15.91
N ASP A 61 8.99 -19.81 -14.62
CA ASP A 61 7.91 -20.48 -13.86
C ASP A 61 6.62 -19.63 -13.88
N PRO A 62 5.46 -20.17 -14.32
CA PRO A 62 4.21 -19.42 -14.44
C PRO A 62 3.62 -18.96 -13.11
N ASP A 63 3.97 -19.61 -11.99
CA ASP A 63 3.51 -19.21 -10.66
C ASP A 63 4.35 -18.04 -10.09
N MET A 64 5.42 -17.63 -10.79
CA MET A 64 6.22 -16.47 -10.44
C MET A 64 5.48 -15.17 -10.82
N PRO A 65 5.20 -14.25 -9.87
CA PRO A 65 4.52 -12.97 -10.16
C PRO A 65 5.12 -12.13 -11.28
N LYS A 66 6.44 -12.19 -11.46
CA LYS A 66 7.16 -11.51 -12.56
C LYS A 66 6.81 -12.04 -13.95
N ASN A 67 6.36 -13.28 -14.06
CA ASN A 67 6.05 -13.93 -15.34
C ASN A 67 4.57 -13.85 -15.72
N TRP A 68 3.75 -13.19 -14.89
CA TRP A 68 2.34 -13.00 -15.19
C TRP A 68 2.12 -12.17 -16.46
N PRO A 69 1.03 -12.43 -17.20
CA PRO A 69 0.69 -11.64 -18.38
C PRO A 69 0.48 -10.17 -17.98
N THR A 70 0.84 -9.24 -18.87
CA THR A 70 0.78 -7.79 -18.62
C THR A 70 -0.57 -7.35 -18.08
N LEU A 71 -1.68 -7.88 -18.61
CA LEU A 71 -3.02 -7.58 -18.12
C LEU A 71 -3.20 -7.92 -16.62
N ALA A 72 -2.66 -9.06 -16.16
CA ALA A 72 -2.73 -9.44 -14.75
C ALA A 72 -1.90 -8.50 -13.87
N LYS A 73 -0.68 -8.15 -14.32
CA LYS A 73 0.18 -7.16 -13.63
C LYS A 73 -0.51 -5.80 -13.53
N THR A 74 -1.16 -5.35 -14.60
CA THR A 74 -1.90 -4.08 -14.63
C THR A 74 -3.11 -4.12 -13.70
N ILE A 75 -3.88 -5.20 -13.66
CA ILE A 75 -5.01 -5.34 -12.72
C ILE A 75 -4.53 -5.26 -11.27
N VAL A 76 -3.48 -6.01 -10.90
CA VAL A 76 -2.88 -5.96 -9.56
C VAL A 76 -2.42 -4.54 -9.21
N MET A 77 -1.77 -3.87 -10.16
CA MET A 77 -1.32 -2.49 -9.96
C MET A 77 -2.50 -1.54 -9.74
N LEU A 78 -3.55 -1.61 -10.56
CA LEU A 78 -4.74 -0.78 -10.42
C LEU A 78 -5.46 -1.03 -9.09
N ASP A 79 -5.57 -2.29 -8.67
CA ASP A 79 -6.20 -2.67 -7.40
C ASP A 79 -5.43 -2.09 -6.20
N VAL A 80 -4.10 -2.26 -6.18
CA VAL A 80 -3.24 -1.69 -5.12
C VAL A 80 -3.28 -0.17 -5.14
N MET A 81 -3.23 0.47 -6.31
CA MET A 81 -3.29 1.92 -6.45
C MET A 81 -4.63 2.50 -6.00
N LEU A 82 -5.74 1.87 -6.37
CA LEU A 82 -7.09 2.29 -6.02
C LEU A 82 -7.33 2.16 -4.51
N LEU A 83 -6.87 1.06 -3.91
CA LEU A 83 -6.95 0.85 -2.47
C LEU A 83 -6.08 1.87 -1.72
N ASN A 84 -4.86 2.13 -2.21
CA ASN A 84 -3.96 3.16 -1.66
C ASN A 84 -4.61 4.55 -1.71
N PHE A 85 -5.14 4.93 -2.88
CA PHE A 85 -5.88 6.18 -3.06
C PHE A 85 -7.07 6.30 -2.10
N SER A 86 -7.90 5.25 -2.02
CA SER A 86 -9.07 5.23 -1.15
C SER A 86 -8.70 5.42 0.32
N PHE A 87 -7.62 4.80 0.79
CA PHE A 87 -7.20 4.89 2.18
C PHE A 87 -6.60 6.27 2.50
N TYR A 88 -5.75 6.80 1.62
CA TYR A 88 -5.20 8.15 1.77
C TYR A 88 -6.29 9.23 1.72
N ALA A 89 -7.25 9.11 0.79
CA ALA A 89 -8.40 10.01 0.70
C ALA A 89 -9.21 10.03 2.00
N ALA A 90 -9.35 8.89 2.67
CA ALA A 90 -10.14 8.79 3.88
C ALA A 90 -9.62 9.63 5.06
N SER A 91 -8.35 10.02 5.05
CA SER A 91 -7.83 10.97 6.04
C SER A 91 -8.47 12.35 5.85
N ALA A 92 -8.44 12.90 4.63
CA ALA A 92 -8.81 14.27 4.32
C ALA A 92 -10.28 14.49 3.93
N VAL A 93 -10.98 13.44 3.47
CA VAL A 93 -12.44 13.49 3.18
C VAL A 93 -13.27 13.89 4.41
N PHE A 94 -12.73 13.66 5.61
CA PHE A 94 -13.38 14.01 6.88
C PHE A 94 -13.33 15.51 7.20
N THR A 95 -12.35 16.25 6.68
CA THR A 95 -12.12 17.66 7.03
C THR A 95 -13.34 18.55 6.83
N PRO A 96 -14.09 18.47 5.70
CA PRO A 96 -15.26 19.33 5.51
C PRO A 96 -16.43 18.99 6.45
N SER A 97 -16.43 17.82 7.13
CA SER A 97 -17.44 17.45 8.12
C SER A 97 -17.22 18.13 9.49
N ILE A 98 -16.07 18.74 9.72
CA ILE A 98 -15.68 19.25 11.04
C ILE A 98 -16.68 20.29 11.58
N PRO A 99 -17.10 21.33 10.82
CA PRO A 99 -18.06 22.33 11.32
C PRO A 99 -19.40 21.71 11.76
N ASP A 100 -19.93 20.77 10.97
CA ASP A 100 -21.17 20.08 11.30
C ASP A 100 -21.03 19.20 12.56
N ILE A 101 -19.86 18.61 12.79
CA ILE A 101 -19.57 17.80 14.00
C ILE A 101 -19.50 18.70 15.24
N GLU A 102 -18.91 19.89 15.10
CA GLU A 102 -18.88 20.91 16.17
C GLU A 102 -20.30 21.33 16.55
N GLU A 103 -21.16 21.61 15.56
CA GLU A 103 -22.56 21.99 15.79
C GLU A 103 -23.38 20.87 16.42
N VAL A 104 -23.28 19.64 15.90
CA VAL A 104 -24.11 18.51 16.34
C VAL A 104 -23.72 18.01 17.73
N PHE A 105 -22.43 17.98 18.05
CA PHE A 105 -21.93 17.39 19.29
C PHE A 105 -21.41 18.41 20.30
N GLY A 106 -21.46 19.70 19.99
CA GLY A 106 -20.89 20.76 20.84
C GLY A 106 -19.38 20.63 21.02
N ALA A 107 -18.70 20.09 19.99
CA ALA A 107 -17.26 19.86 20.03
C ALA A 107 -16.49 21.17 19.81
N THR A 108 -15.29 21.26 20.37
CA THR A 108 -14.35 22.33 20.03
C THR A 108 -13.68 22.07 18.68
N THR A 109 -13.20 23.12 18.00
CA THR A 109 -12.44 22.97 16.75
C THR A 109 -11.18 22.12 16.91
N THR A 110 -10.56 22.16 18.08
CA THR A 110 -9.45 21.26 18.45
C THR A 110 -9.89 19.81 18.45
N GLU A 111 -11.07 19.47 18.97
CA GLU A 111 -11.58 18.10 18.97
C GLU A 111 -12.00 17.64 17.57
N GLY A 112 -12.59 18.52 16.75
CA GLY A 112 -12.95 18.21 15.37
C GLY A 112 -11.72 17.89 14.51
N THR A 113 -10.68 18.73 14.59
CA THR A 113 -9.40 18.53 13.88
C THR A 113 -8.59 17.34 14.41
N LEU A 114 -8.73 16.99 15.70
CA LEU A 114 -8.07 15.83 16.30
C LEU A 114 -8.43 14.51 15.60
N GLY A 115 -9.62 14.40 15.00
CA GLY A 115 -10.03 13.22 14.23
C GLY A 115 -9.15 12.94 13.01
N LEU A 116 -8.74 14.00 12.30
CA LEU A 116 -7.77 13.93 11.20
C LEU A 116 -6.39 13.54 11.74
N SER A 117 -5.92 14.24 12.77
CA SER A 117 -4.58 14.04 13.34
C SER A 117 -4.38 12.63 13.90
N LEU A 118 -5.36 12.11 14.65
CA LEU A 118 -5.32 10.75 15.19
C LEU A 118 -5.31 9.69 14.08
N PHE A 119 -6.07 9.91 13.00
CA PHE A 119 -6.06 9.02 11.85
C PHE A 119 -4.66 8.97 11.20
N VAL A 120 -4.01 10.13 11.05
CA VAL A 120 -2.66 10.27 10.48
C VAL A 120 -1.60 9.62 11.34
N ILE A 121 -1.60 9.87 12.65
CA ILE A 121 -0.70 9.22 13.60
C ILE A 121 -0.90 7.70 13.55
N ALA A 122 -2.15 7.25 13.55
CA ALA A 122 -2.46 5.83 13.55
C ALA A 122 -1.97 5.11 12.30
N TYR A 123 -2.16 5.66 11.10
CA TYR A 123 -1.60 5.04 9.89
C TYR A 123 -0.09 5.25 9.73
N GLY A 124 0.54 6.16 10.49
CA GLY A 124 2.00 6.20 10.62
C GLY A 124 2.54 5.03 11.44
N ILE A 125 1.79 4.60 12.46
CA ILE A 125 2.15 3.48 13.34
C ILE A 125 1.79 2.13 12.71
N GLY A 126 0.63 2.02 12.06
CA GLY A 126 0.10 0.75 11.54
C GLY A 126 1.05 -0.02 10.61
N PRO A 127 1.73 0.62 9.64
CA PRO A 127 2.75 0.01 8.80
C PRO A 127 3.83 -0.78 9.54
N LEU A 128 4.21 -0.33 10.74
CA LEU A 128 5.23 -0.97 11.57
C LEU A 128 4.84 -2.39 11.99
N ILE A 129 3.53 -2.68 12.03
CA ILE A 129 2.98 -3.99 12.39
C ILE A 129 2.52 -4.73 11.12
N LEU A 130 1.81 -4.04 10.22
CA LEU A 130 1.18 -4.65 9.05
C LEU A 130 2.18 -5.05 7.96
N SER A 131 3.31 -4.34 7.82
CA SER A 131 4.34 -4.71 6.85
C SER A 131 5.03 -6.03 7.22
N PRO A 132 5.61 -6.20 8.44
CA PRO A 132 6.15 -7.49 8.88
C PRO A 132 5.12 -8.62 8.80
N LEU A 133 3.88 -8.33 9.21
CA LEU A 133 2.78 -9.28 9.14
C LEU A 133 2.57 -9.83 7.72
N SER A 134 2.65 -8.97 6.71
CA SER A 134 2.46 -9.32 5.30
C SER A 134 3.62 -10.13 4.71
N ASN A 135 4.81 -10.03 5.31
CA ASN A 135 6.02 -10.74 4.86
C ASN A 135 6.11 -12.16 5.41
N LEU A 136 5.25 -12.52 6.36
CA LEU A 136 5.24 -13.86 6.93
C LEU A 136 4.76 -14.88 5.89
N PRO A 137 5.57 -15.92 5.59
CA PRO A 137 5.24 -16.90 4.57
C PRO A 137 3.92 -17.64 4.83
N SER A 138 3.48 -17.76 6.09
CA SER A 138 2.20 -18.39 6.46
C SER A 138 0.97 -17.54 6.15
N ILE A 139 1.10 -16.21 6.19
CA ILE A 139 -0.02 -15.27 5.97
C ILE A 139 -0.01 -14.79 4.53
N GLY A 140 1.11 -14.20 4.09
CA GLY A 140 1.21 -13.54 2.80
C GLY A 140 0.62 -12.13 2.79
N ARG A 141 0.60 -11.50 1.61
CA ARG A 141 0.18 -10.11 1.44
C ARG A 141 -1.32 -9.96 1.31
N THR A 142 -1.96 -10.81 0.50
CA THR A 142 -3.39 -10.66 0.16
C THR A 142 -4.31 -10.68 1.39
N PRO A 143 -4.16 -11.58 2.39
CA PRO A 143 -5.02 -11.56 3.56
C PRO A 143 -4.89 -10.28 4.39
N VAL A 144 -3.68 -9.70 4.46
CA VAL A 144 -3.45 -8.44 5.18
C VAL A 144 -4.19 -7.28 4.52
N TYR A 145 -4.19 -7.21 3.18
CA TYR A 145 -4.98 -6.22 2.45
C TYR A 145 -6.49 -6.39 2.69
N VAL A 146 -7.01 -7.61 2.49
CA VAL A 146 -8.46 -7.89 2.57
C VAL A 146 -9.00 -7.67 3.99
N LEU A 147 -8.33 -8.21 5.00
CA LEU A 147 -8.77 -8.07 6.40
C LEU A 147 -8.60 -6.63 6.90
N GLY A 148 -7.50 -5.97 6.51
CA GLY A 148 -7.26 -4.57 6.85
C GLY A 148 -8.32 -3.65 6.23
N SER A 149 -8.63 -3.83 4.94
CA SER A 149 -9.63 -3.00 4.26
C SER A 149 -11.06 -3.29 4.74
N LEU A 150 -11.39 -4.55 5.05
CA LEU A 150 -12.68 -4.92 5.62
C LEU A 150 -12.87 -4.30 7.00
N ALA A 151 -11.87 -4.44 7.89
CA ALA A 151 -11.90 -3.82 9.21
C ALA A 151 -12.02 -2.30 9.08
N PHE A 152 -11.28 -1.69 8.16
CA PHE A 152 -11.37 -0.26 7.89
C PHE A 152 -12.78 0.18 7.45
N CYS A 153 -13.42 -0.56 6.55
CA CYS A 153 -14.81 -0.32 6.16
C CYS A 153 -15.75 -0.38 7.38
N LEU A 154 -15.58 -1.36 8.27
CA LEU A 154 -16.40 -1.48 9.49
C LEU A 154 -16.16 -0.31 10.46
N PHE A 155 -14.92 0.15 10.62
CA PHE A 155 -14.61 1.32 11.43
C PHE A 155 -15.24 2.60 10.86
N ASN A 156 -15.25 2.79 9.54
CA ASN A 156 -15.93 3.93 8.91
C ASN A 156 -17.44 3.89 9.16
N ILE A 157 -18.08 2.72 9.02
CA ILE A 157 -19.51 2.54 9.33
C ILE A 157 -19.77 2.83 10.82
N GLY A 158 -18.94 2.30 11.71
CA GLY A 158 -19.05 2.56 13.15
C GLY A 158 -18.90 4.05 13.47
N THR A 159 -17.99 4.74 12.79
CA THR A 159 -17.77 6.19 12.95
C THR A 159 -19.01 6.97 12.48
N ALA A 160 -19.66 6.55 11.38
CA ALA A 160 -20.88 7.19 10.88
C ALA A 160 -22.07 7.01 11.83
N LEU A 161 -22.07 5.95 12.63
CA LEU A 161 -23.09 5.65 13.63
C LEU A 161 -22.76 6.19 15.04
N ALA A 162 -21.64 6.90 15.18
CA ALA A 162 -21.20 7.42 16.46
C ALA A 162 -22.17 8.50 16.99
N LYS A 163 -22.36 8.48 18.32
CA LYS A 163 -23.27 9.41 19.03
C LYS A 163 -22.54 10.44 19.89
N ASN A 164 -21.21 10.47 19.83
CA ASN A 164 -20.36 11.41 20.55
C ASN A 164 -18.99 11.50 19.87
N VAL A 165 -18.31 12.63 20.07
CA VAL A 165 -17.01 12.92 19.46
C VAL A 165 -15.92 11.94 19.89
N HIS A 166 -15.89 11.54 21.16
CA HIS A 166 -14.91 10.58 21.67
C HIS A 166 -14.93 9.25 20.90
N THR A 167 -16.12 8.76 20.56
CA THR A 167 -16.31 7.54 19.76
C THR A 167 -15.81 7.75 18.34
N ILE A 168 -16.07 8.92 17.74
CA ILE A 168 -15.52 9.28 16.42
C ILE A 168 -13.99 9.21 16.46
N LEU A 169 -13.36 9.85 17.44
CA LEU A 169 -11.90 9.89 17.58
C LEU A 169 -11.27 8.50 17.76
N VAL A 170 -11.84 7.66 18.62
CA VAL A 170 -11.35 6.29 18.85
C VAL A 170 -11.48 5.44 17.60
N LEU A 171 -12.63 5.47 16.93
CA LEU A 171 -12.85 4.68 15.71
C LEU A 171 -12.00 5.18 14.54
N ARG A 172 -11.75 6.49 14.43
CA ARG A 172 -10.80 7.06 13.48
C ARG A 172 -9.38 6.55 13.75
N PHE A 173 -8.93 6.55 15.00
CA PHE A 173 -7.61 6.01 15.36
C PHE A 173 -7.46 4.54 14.95
N PHE A 174 -8.39 3.66 15.36
CA PHE A 174 -8.30 2.24 15.00
C PHE A 174 -8.49 1.97 13.51
N GLY A 175 -9.35 2.74 12.83
CA GLY A 175 -9.51 2.69 11.38
C GLY A 175 -8.23 3.05 10.64
N GLY A 176 -7.52 4.09 11.09
CA GLY A 176 -6.22 4.48 10.55
C GLY A 176 -5.14 3.42 10.83
N LEU A 177 -5.13 2.84 12.02
CA LEU A 177 -4.13 1.84 12.41
C LEU A 177 -4.27 0.56 11.57
N ILE A 178 -5.47 -0.03 11.53
CA ILE A 178 -5.70 -1.35 10.93
C ILE A 178 -5.84 -1.27 9.40
N GLY A 179 -6.37 -0.17 8.88
CA GLY A 179 -6.57 0.00 7.43
C GLY A 179 -5.32 0.36 6.64
N SER A 180 -4.20 0.64 7.30
CA SER A 180 -2.97 1.21 6.68
C SER A 180 -2.12 0.22 5.85
N ALA A 181 -2.53 -1.05 5.74
CA ALA A 181 -1.84 -2.05 4.93
C ALA A 181 -1.48 -1.58 3.49
N PRO A 182 -2.33 -0.84 2.77
CA PRO A 182 -2.03 -0.42 1.40
C PRO A 182 -0.83 0.50 1.27
N ILE A 183 -0.53 1.27 2.32
CA ILE A 183 0.59 2.22 2.37
C ILE A 183 1.93 1.48 2.44
N SER A 184 1.98 0.40 3.21
CA SER A 184 3.24 -0.28 3.51
C SER A 184 3.50 -1.49 2.63
N VAL A 185 2.44 -2.24 2.30
CA VAL A 185 2.52 -3.47 1.52
C VAL A 185 2.52 -3.16 0.01
N GLY A 186 1.93 -2.02 -0.40
CA GLY A 186 1.72 -1.65 -1.81
C GLY A 186 3.00 -1.63 -2.65
N GLY A 187 4.00 -0.88 -2.18
CA GLY A 187 5.30 -0.81 -2.87
C GLY A 187 5.98 -2.17 -2.98
N ALA A 188 5.92 -2.99 -1.93
CA ALA A 188 6.51 -4.32 -1.92
C ALA A 188 5.81 -5.27 -2.90
N THR A 189 4.48 -5.23 -2.97
CA THR A 189 3.70 -5.96 -3.99
C THR A 189 4.14 -5.60 -5.41
N LEU A 190 4.32 -4.30 -5.71
CA LEU A 190 4.74 -3.88 -7.05
C LEU A 190 6.17 -4.29 -7.38
N MET A 191 7.08 -4.29 -6.40
CA MET A 191 8.46 -4.78 -6.56
C MET A 191 8.55 -6.28 -6.83
N GLU A 192 7.57 -7.04 -6.33
CA GLU A 192 7.49 -8.49 -6.57
C GLU A 192 6.87 -8.82 -7.92
N VAL A 193 5.96 -7.99 -8.44
CA VAL A 193 5.23 -8.22 -9.70
C VAL A 193 5.99 -7.69 -10.93
N TYR A 194 6.67 -6.54 -10.79
CA TYR A 194 7.36 -5.89 -11.91
C TYR A 194 8.86 -6.18 -11.94
N GLY A 195 9.42 -6.23 -13.15
CA GLY A 195 10.85 -6.38 -13.36
C GLY A 195 11.65 -5.11 -13.02
N PRO A 196 12.99 -5.17 -12.97
CA PRO A 196 13.86 -4.03 -12.62
C PRO A 196 13.67 -2.79 -13.51
N THR A 197 13.31 -2.99 -14.77
CA THR A 197 13.06 -1.92 -15.76
C THR A 197 11.70 -1.26 -15.57
N GLU A 198 10.67 -2.04 -15.22
CA GLU A 198 9.27 -1.59 -15.13
C GLU A 198 8.93 -1.05 -13.74
N VAL A 199 9.54 -1.61 -12.69
CA VAL A 199 9.24 -1.29 -11.28
C VAL A 199 9.34 0.20 -10.93
N PRO A 200 10.27 1.01 -11.47
CA PRO A 200 10.33 2.43 -11.13
C PRO A 200 9.09 3.19 -11.62
N TYR A 201 8.52 2.79 -12.76
CA TYR A 201 7.29 3.39 -13.29
C TYR A 201 6.08 2.99 -12.44
N ALA A 202 6.00 1.71 -12.04
CA ALA A 202 4.94 1.22 -11.17
C ALA A 202 4.94 1.94 -9.81
N ILE A 203 6.11 2.09 -9.18
CA ILE A 203 6.27 2.81 -7.91
C ILE A 203 5.93 4.30 -8.07
N ALA A 204 6.33 4.94 -9.17
CA ALA A 204 6.01 6.35 -9.43
C ALA A 204 4.49 6.60 -9.48
N LEU A 205 3.77 5.75 -10.22
CA LEU A 205 2.32 5.83 -10.35
C LEU A 205 1.61 5.53 -9.01
N TYR A 206 2.11 4.54 -8.25
CA TYR A 206 1.64 4.25 -6.91
C TYR A 206 1.83 5.41 -5.92
N ALA A 207 2.99 6.08 -5.96
CA ALA A 207 3.24 7.26 -5.14
C ALA A 207 2.25 8.39 -5.44
N VAL A 208 1.92 8.60 -6.72
CA VAL A 208 0.92 9.59 -7.13
C VAL A 208 -0.48 9.21 -6.68
N SER A 209 -0.87 7.94 -6.72
CA SER A 209 -2.18 7.54 -6.19
C SER A 209 -2.31 7.87 -4.70
N GLY A 210 -1.22 7.75 -3.94
CA GLY A 210 -1.16 8.14 -2.54
C GLY A 210 -1.31 9.65 -2.31
N VAL A 211 -0.64 10.48 -3.12
CA VAL A 211 -0.74 11.95 -3.03
C VAL A 211 -2.09 12.48 -3.52
N CYS A 212 -2.68 11.87 -4.55
CA CYS A 212 -3.99 12.26 -5.05
C CYS A 212 -5.11 12.06 -4.02
N GLY A 213 -4.96 11.10 -3.09
CA GLY A 213 -5.93 10.84 -2.03
C GLY A 213 -6.26 12.08 -1.18
N PRO A 214 -5.31 12.64 -0.41
CA PRO A 214 -5.50 13.83 0.39
C PRO A 214 -5.96 15.05 -0.42
N ILE A 215 -5.60 15.15 -1.70
CA ILE A 215 -6.01 16.27 -2.56
C ILE A 215 -7.47 16.17 -2.99
N LEU A 216 -7.89 15.01 -3.48
CA LEU A 216 -9.27 14.77 -3.92
C LEU A 216 -10.23 14.59 -2.75
N GLY A 217 -9.73 14.23 -1.57
CA GLY A 217 -10.53 13.95 -0.41
C GLY A 217 -11.46 15.10 0.01
N PRO A 218 -10.94 16.30 0.32
CA PRO A 218 -11.77 17.44 0.69
C PRO A 218 -12.77 17.81 -0.40
N ILE A 219 -12.40 17.72 -1.67
CA ILE A 219 -13.30 18.01 -2.80
C ILE A 219 -14.51 17.07 -2.77
N LEU A 220 -14.26 15.77 -2.69
CA LEU A 220 -15.33 14.77 -2.60
C LEU A 220 -16.15 14.97 -1.32
N GLY A 221 -15.50 15.23 -0.19
CA GLY A 221 -16.15 15.49 1.08
C GLY A 221 -17.12 16.67 1.02
N THR A 222 -16.66 17.82 0.50
CA THR A 222 -17.47 19.03 0.33
C THR A 222 -18.67 18.79 -0.57
N LEU A 223 -18.50 18.14 -1.73
CA LEU A 223 -19.61 17.86 -2.65
C LEU A 223 -20.71 17.01 -2.01
N VAL A 224 -20.30 16.01 -1.22
CA VAL A 224 -21.17 15.08 -0.52
C VAL A 224 -21.91 15.77 0.63
N ILE A 225 -21.22 16.57 1.45
CA ILE A 225 -21.86 17.34 2.51
C ILE A 225 -22.81 18.38 1.95
N GLU A 226 -22.43 19.10 0.89
CA GLU A 226 -23.31 20.07 0.24
C GLU A 226 -24.60 19.42 -0.28
N ARG A 227 -24.51 18.18 -0.78
CA ARG A 227 -25.66 17.45 -1.33
C ARG A 227 -26.59 16.90 -0.24
N TRP A 228 -26.04 16.28 0.80
CA TRP A 228 -26.80 15.53 1.81
C TRP A 228 -26.98 16.26 3.13
N LYS A 229 -26.31 17.41 3.30
CA LYS A 229 -26.41 18.30 4.47
C LYS A 229 -26.27 17.55 5.81
N THR A 230 -25.37 16.56 5.83
CA THR A 230 -25.08 15.75 7.01
C THR A 230 -23.60 15.42 7.06
N TRP A 231 -22.98 15.59 8.23
CA TRP A 231 -21.57 15.25 8.45
C TRP A 231 -21.23 13.79 8.15
N THR A 232 -22.15 12.85 8.41
CA THR A 232 -21.96 11.41 8.20
C THR A 232 -21.83 11.03 6.73
N ALA A 233 -22.24 11.90 5.81
CA ALA A 233 -22.26 11.61 4.38
C ALA A 233 -20.86 11.29 3.84
N THR A 234 -19.81 11.94 4.37
CA THR A 234 -18.41 11.68 4.02
C THR A 234 -17.98 10.27 4.41
N LEU A 235 -18.42 9.78 5.57
CA LEU A 235 -18.12 8.44 6.08
C LEU A 235 -18.86 7.36 5.32
N TRP A 236 -20.10 7.63 4.88
CA TRP A 236 -20.84 6.73 4.01
C TRP A 236 -20.21 6.63 2.62
N LEU A 237 -19.74 7.75 2.05
CA LEU A 237 -18.96 7.75 0.81
C LEU A 237 -17.71 6.87 0.97
N LEU A 238 -16.93 7.07 2.02
CA LEU A 238 -15.73 6.29 2.29
C LEU A 238 -16.04 4.81 2.50
N SER A 239 -17.11 4.48 3.23
CA SER A 239 -17.54 3.10 3.43
C SER A 239 -17.91 2.45 2.09
N GLY A 240 -18.61 3.16 1.20
CA GLY A 240 -18.94 2.67 -0.13
C GLY A 240 -17.70 2.42 -1.01
N VAL A 241 -16.78 3.39 -1.07
CA VAL A 241 -15.54 3.25 -1.85
C VAL A 241 -14.68 2.12 -1.29
N THR A 242 -14.50 2.04 0.03
CA THR A 242 -13.68 1.00 0.68
C THR A 242 -14.30 -0.38 0.57
N ALA A 243 -15.63 -0.51 0.66
CA ALA A 243 -16.33 -1.76 0.39
C ALA A 243 -16.13 -2.21 -1.06
N PHE A 244 -16.27 -1.29 -2.02
CA PHE A 244 -16.01 -1.55 -3.43
C PHE A 244 -14.57 -2.03 -3.65
N THR A 245 -13.56 -1.33 -3.13
CA THR A 245 -12.16 -1.77 -3.28
C THR A 245 -11.90 -3.10 -2.58
N THR A 246 -12.52 -3.35 -1.42
CA THR A 246 -12.40 -4.61 -0.68
C THR A 246 -12.94 -5.79 -1.48
N VAL A 247 -14.07 -5.61 -2.17
CA VAL A 247 -14.63 -6.60 -3.08
C VAL A 247 -13.65 -6.89 -4.21
N PHE A 248 -13.12 -5.85 -4.88
CA PHE A 248 -12.19 -6.03 -5.99
C PHE A 248 -10.93 -6.80 -5.57
N ILE A 249 -10.25 -6.39 -4.49
CA ILE A 249 -9.04 -7.09 -4.03
C ILE A 249 -9.34 -8.53 -3.56
N PHE A 250 -10.52 -8.78 -2.99
CA PHE A 250 -10.88 -10.13 -2.53
C PHE A 250 -10.98 -11.12 -3.70
N PHE A 251 -11.48 -10.66 -4.85
CA PHE A 251 -11.67 -11.48 -6.05
C PHE A 251 -10.49 -11.45 -7.02
N LEU A 252 -9.75 -10.35 -7.10
CA LEU A 252 -8.79 -10.09 -8.19
C LEU A 252 -7.33 -9.94 -7.75
N LEU A 253 -7.03 -9.84 -6.45
CA LEU A 253 -5.65 -9.71 -5.97
C LEU A 253 -5.04 -11.09 -5.62
N PRO A 254 -4.25 -11.70 -6.51
CA PRO A 254 -3.52 -12.93 -6.19
C PRO A 254 -2.43 -12.70 -5.15
N GLU A 255 -1.96 -13.80 -4.56
CA GLU A 255 -0.78 -13.78 -3.71
C GLU A 255 0.47 -13.40 -4.51
N THR A 256 1.26 -12.45 -4.00
CA THR A 256 2.47 -11.94 -4.66
C THR A 256 3.75 -12.32 -3.93
N LEU A 257 3.66 -12.73 -2.67
CA LEU A 257 4.83 -13.11 -1.88
C LEU A 257 5.40 -14.46 -2.33
N TYR A 258 6.61 -14.44 -2.88
CA TYR A 258 7.32 -15.63 -3.37
C TYR A 258 7.43 -16.76 -2.33
N SER A 259 7.83 -16.41 -1.10
CA SER A 259 8.03 -17.38 -0.03
C SER A 259 6.73 -18.09 0.36
N ASN A 260 5.61 -17.38 0.30
CA ASN A 260 4.29 -17.93 0.57
C ASN A 260 3.80 -18.83 -0.58
N ILE A 261 4.03 -18.44 -1.83
CA ILE A 261 3.72 -19.27 -3.00
C ILE A 261 4.47 -20.61 -2.92
N LEU A 262 5.77 -20.58 -2.64
CA LEU A 262 6.59 -21.78 -2.48
C LEU A 262 6.18 -22.64 -1.28
N LEU A 263 5.82 -22.01 -0.15
CA LEU A 263 5.28 -22.70 1.02
C LEU A 263 4.04 -23.52 0.65
N ARG A 264 3.10 -22.89 -0.07
CA ARG A 264 1.87 -23.55 -0.51
C ARG A 264 2.14 -24.64 -1.53
N ARG A 265 3.09 -24.43 -2.45
CA ARG A 265 3.52 -25.45 -3.42
C ARG A 265 4.07 -26.69 -2.70
N ALA A 266 4.95 -26.48 -1.70
CA ALA A 266 5.48 -27.58 -0.90
C ALA A 266 4.38 -28.35 -0.14
N GLN A 267 3.41 -27.66 0.44
CA GLN A 267 2.27 -28.30 1.11
C GLN A 267 1.40 -29.13 0.14
N ARG A 268 1.15 -28.62 -1.07
CA ARG A 268 0.43 -29.37 -2.11
C ARG A 268 1.19 -30.63 -2.51
N LEU A 269 2.50 -30.52 -2.79
CA LEU A 269 3.33 -31.66 -3.16
C LEU A 269 3.36 -32.73 -2.05
N ARG A 270 3.48 -32.35 -0.78
CA ARG A 270 3.37 -33.28 0.37
C ARG A 270 2.03 -34.01 0.38
N SER A 271 0.93 -33.28 0.16
CA SER A 271 -0.42 -33.87 0.19
C SER A 271 -0.66 -34.87 -0.95
N GLN A 272 -0.03 -34.66 -2.11
CA GLN A 272 -0.20 -35.50 -3.30
C GLN A 272 0.75 -36.70 -3.34
N THR A 273 2.00 -36.50 -2.93
CA THR A 273 3.04 -37.56 -2.95
C THR A 273 3.06 -38.40 -1.68
N GLY A 274 2.51 -37.89 -0.57
CA GLY A 274 2.63 -38.50 0.75
C GLY A 274 4.03 -38.40 1.35
N ASP A 275 4.97 -37.77 0.66
CA ASP A 275 6.36 -37.64 1.10
C ASP A 275 6.56 -36.35 1.91
N SER A 276 7.02 -36.51 3.16
CA SER A 276 7.33 -35.40 4.07
C SER A 276 8.66 -34.68 3.74
N ALA A 277 9.42 -35.20 2.78
CA ALA A 277 10.70 -34.66 2.31
C ALA A 277 10.60 -33.26 1.68
N TYR A 278 9.51 -32.95 0.98
CA TYR A 278 9.33 -31.65 0.31
C TYR A 278 9.26 -30.52 1.34
N ARG A 279 10.19 -29.58 1.35
CA ARG A 279 10.15 -28.39 2.24
C ARG A 279 10.41 -27.12 1.46
N SER A 280 9.76 -26.03 1.86
CA SER A 280 10.09 -24.70 1.33
C SER A 280 11.20 -24.06 2.16
N GLN A 281 12.02 -23.20 1.54
CA GLN A 281 13.08 -22.45 2.23
C GLN A 281 12.53 -21.64 3.41
N ALA A 282 11.31 -21.09 3.26
CA ALA A 282 10.58 -20.39 4.31
C ALA A 282 10.34 -21.23 5.58
N GLU A 283 10.07 -22.54 5.47
CA GLU A 283 9.87 -23.42 6.63
C GLU A 283 11.18 -23.77 7.35
N ILE A 284 12.30 -23.62 6.66
CA ILE A 284 13.64 -23.86 7.20
C ILE A 284 14.13 -22.62 7.94
N ASP A 285 13.91 -21.45 7.34
CA ASP A 285 14.36 -20.16 7.88
C ASP A 285 13.45 -19.61 8.98
N THR A 286 12.18 -20.02 9.04
CA THR A 286 11.28 -19.62 10.12
C THR A 286 11.69 -20.34 11.41
N PRO A 287 12.27 -19.63 12.40
CA PRO A 287 12.53 -20.24 13.69
C PRO A 287 11.19 -20.62 14.33
N LYS A 288 11.15 -21.63 15.20
CA LYS A 288 9.97 -21.94 16.05
C LYS A 288 9.69 -20.86 17.11
N THR A 289 9.91 -19.59 16.79
CA THR A 289 9.67 -18.44 17.65
C THR A 289 8.22 -18.00 17.53
N ASN A 290 7.72 -17.39 18.61
CA ASN A 290 6.38 -16.81 18.61
C ASN A 290 6.29 -15.72 17.54
N PHE A 291 5.18 -15.72 16.81
CA PHE A 291 4.85 -14.73 15.78
C PHE A 291 5.04 -13.27 16.23
N ALA A 292 4.63 -12.94 17.45
CA ALA A 292 4.78 -11.58 18.00
C ALA A 292 6.26 -11.16 18.12
N VAL A 293 7.16 -12.11 18.43
CA VAL A 293 8.60 -11.86 18.51
C VAL A 293 9.19 -11.65 17.12
N GLN A 294 8.68 -12.34 16.10
CA GLN A 294 9.13 -12.15 14.72
C GLN A 294 8.75 -10.78 14.19
N ILE A 295 7.50 -10.35 14.41
CA ILE A 295 7.04 -9.01 14.06
C ILE A 295 7.90 -7.96 14.78
N LEU A 296 8.01 -8.05 16.10
CA LEU A 296 8.78 -7.08 16.89
C LEU A 296 10.24 -6.99 16.43
N LYS A 297 10.87 -8.12 16.13
CA LYS A 297 12.25 -8.16 15.63
C LYS A 297 12.35 -7.48 14.27
N GLN A 298 11.48 -7.83 13.32
CA GLN A 298 11.50 -7.22 11.99
C GLN A 298 11.23 -5.71 12.05
N THR A 299 10.25 -5.28 12.83
CA THR A 299 9.99 -3.86 13.08
C THR A 299 11.21 -3.15 13.66
N ALA A 300 11.89 -3.76 14.63
CA ALA A 300 13.09 -3.19 15.23
C ALA A 300 14.25 -3.10 14.24
N ASP A 301 14.43 -4.11 13.38
CA ASP A 301 15.44 -4.12 12.33
C ASP A 301 15.15 -3.04 11.27
N ASP A 302 13.88 -2.89 10.84
CA ASP A 302 13.44 -1.85 9.90
C ASP A 302 13.64 -0.43 10.48
N PHE A 303 13.31 -0.25 11.76
CA PHE A 303 13.52 1.02 12.46
C PHE A 303 15.00 1.33 12.63
N LYS A 304 15.81 0.33 12.98
CA LYS A 304 17.27 0.46 13.07
C LYS A 304 17.85 0.85 11.72
N LEU A 305 17.44 0.21 10.63
CA LEU A 305 17.87 0.58 9.28
C LEU A 305 17.49 2.03 8.95
N SER A 306 16.25 2.42 9.25
CA SER A 306 15.73 3.77 8.98
C SER A 306 16.44 4.88 9.75
N CYS A 307 16.94 4.60 10.96
CA CYS A 307 17.63 5.58 11.80
C CYS A 307 19.15 5.53 11.71
N MET A 308 19.75 4.38 11.37
CA MET A 308 21.21 4.19 11.37
C MET A 308 21.80 4.38 9.98
N ASP A 309 21.05 4.11 8.92
CA ASP A 309 21.50 4.44 7.57
C ASP A 309 21.27 5.94 7.31
N PRO A 310 22.33 6.75 7.14
CA PRO A 310 22.21 8.20 7.01
C PRO A 310 21.41 8.61 5.77
N VAL A 311 21.52 7.88 4.66
CA VAL A 311 20.83 8.23 3.41
C VAL A 311 19.32 8.06 3.60
N ILE A 312 18.92 6.91 4.16
CA ILE A 312 17.51 6.61 4.45
C ILE A 312 16.96 7.61 5.47
N PHE A 313 17.71 7.93 6.52
CA PHE A 313 17.30 8.90 7.54
C PHE A 313 17.00 10.28 6.94
N PHE A 314 17.88 10.82 6.08
CA PHE A 314 17.65 12.13 5.46
C PHE A 314 16.47 12.11 4.47
N VAL A 315 16.30 11.04 3.69
CA VAL A 315 15.14 10.89 2.80
C VAL A 315 13.84 10.80 3.59
N ASN A 316 13.82 10.07 4.71
CA ASN A 316 12.67 9.99 5.60
C ASN A 316 12.33 11.35 6.23
N MET A 317 13.34 12.08 6.72
CA MET A 317 13.14 13.41 7.30
C MET A 317 12.59 14.40 6.27
N HIS A 318 13.13 14.37 5.05
CA HIS A 318 12.64 15.20 3.94
C HIS A 318 11.20 14.83 3.57
N THR A 319 10.89 13.54 3.44
CA THR A 319 9.54 13.06 3.12
C THR A 319 8.54 13.45 4.21
N MET A 320 8.92 13.31 5.48
CA MET A 320 8.10 13.73 6.63
C MET A 320 7.78 15.23 6.58
N LEU A 321 8.76 16.07 6.23
CA LEU A 321 8.54 17.52 6.07
C LEU A 321 7.57 17.84 4.93
N ILE A 322 7.78 17.23 3.75
CA ILE A 322 6.88 17.42 2.59
C ILE A 322 5.46 16.99 2.94
N TYR A 323 5.33 15.84 3.61
CA TYR A 323 4.05 15.29 3.98
C TYR A 323 3.35 16.14 5.05
N GLY A 324 4.10 16.68 6.02
CA GLY A 324 3.59 17.66 6.97
C GLY A 324 3.06 18.93 6.30
N ILE A 325 3.82 19.48 5.34
CA ILE A 325 3.38 20.63 4.53
C ILE A 325 2.10 20.31 3.75
N LEU A 326 1.99 19.09 3.20
CA LEU A 326 0.78 18.66 2.49
C LEU A 326 -0.46 18.72 3.37
N TYR A 327 -0.36 18.28 4.62
CA TYR A 327 -1.49 18.27 5.57
C TYR A 327 -1.81 19.66 6.13
N LEU A 328 -0.81 20.52 6.27
CA LEU A 328 -1.03 21.91 6.69
C LEU A 328 -1.94 22.68 5.71
N TRP A 329 -1.97 22.29 4.43
CA TRP A 329 -2.91 22.89 3.46
C TRP A 329 -4.38 22.70 3.84
N PHE A 330 -4.74 21.66 4.59
CA PHE A 330 -6.12 21.45 5.04
C PHE A 330 -6.59 22.50 6.04
N GLU A 331 -5.67 23.16 6.74
CA GLU A 331 -5.97 24.25 7.67
C GLU A 331 -5.79 25.61 6.99
N PHE A 332 -4.72 25.78 6.20
CA PHE A 332 -4.44 27.05 5.53
C PHE A 332 -5.42 27.40 4.42
N PHE A 333 -5.95 26.41 3.68
CA PHE A 333 -6.90 26.70 2.60
C PHE A 333 -8.23 27.25 3.11
N PRO A 334 -8.91 26.65 4.10
CA PRO A 334 -10.05 27.29 4.74
C PRO A 334 -9.69 28.68 5.28
N PHE A 335 -8.59 28.80 6.02
CA PHE A 335 -8.19 30.07 6.62
C PHE A 335 -8.03 31.21 5.59
N VAL A 336 -7.37 30.95 4.46
CA VAL A 336 -7.11 31.97 3.43
C VAL A 336 -8.29 32.14 2.47
N PHE A 337 -8.82 31.05 1.91
CA PHE A 337 -9.81 31.16 0.85
C PHE A 337 -11.21 31.50 1.38
N ASP A 338 -11.62 30.94 2.52
CA ASP A 338 -12.88 31.33 3.18
C ASP A 338 -12.69 32.66 3.92
N GLY A 339 -11.70 32.74 4.81
CA GLY A 339 -11.50 33.91 5.68
C GLY A 339 -11.15 35.23 4.94
N ILE A 340 -10.11 35.22 4.10
CA ILE A 340 -9.61 36.44 3.43
C ILE A 340 -10.38 36.67 2.12
N TYR A 341 -10.55 35.62 1.32
CA TYR A 341 -11.10 35.73 -0.03
C TYR A 341 -12.61 35.47 -0.14
N ASN A 342 -13.27 35.03 0.94
CA ASN A 342 -14.73 34.78 0.98
C ASN A 342 -15.21 33.80 -0.11
N PHE A 343 -14.44 32.74 -0.36
CA PHE A 343 -14.79 31.69 -1.30
C PHE A 343 -15.90 30.81 -0.74
N THR A 344 -16.78 30.31 -1.60
CA THR A 344 -17.73 29.26 -1.20
C THR A 344 -17.00 27.94 -0.94
N ALA A 345 -17.59 27.04 -0.16
CA ALA A 345 -17.01 25.72 0.13
C ALA A 345 -16.60 24.96 -1.14
N ILE A 346 -17.40 25.04 -2.21
CA ILE A 346 -17.09 24.42 -3.51
C ILE A 346 -15.88 25.11 -4.16
N GLN A 347 -15.81 26.45 -4.15
CA GLN A 347 -14.67 27.19 -4.70
C GLN A 347 -13.36 26.89 -3.94
N GLN A 348 -13.44 26.79 -2.62
CA GLN A 348 -12.32 26.38 -1.78
C GLN A 348 -11.88 24.94 -2.09
N GLY A 349 -12.83 24.01 -2.25
CA GLY A 349 -12.53 22.65 -2.71
C GLY A 349 -11.80 22.66 -4.06
N LEU A 350 -12.25 23.50 -5.01
CA LEU A 350 -11.60 23.66 -6.30
C LEU A 350 -10.15 24.17 -6.21
N ALA A 351 -9.77 24.91 -5.17
CA ALA A 351 -8.39 25.35 -4.98
C ALA A 351 -7.40 24.18 -4.83
N PHE A 352 -7.84 23.03 -4.29
CA PHE A 352 -7.03 21.81 -4.21
C PHE A 352 -6.68 21.22 -5.59
N PHE A 353 -7.40 21.54 -6.67
CA PHE A 353 -7.02 21.12 -8.02
C PHE A 353 -5.66 21.67 -8.46
N GLY A 354 -5.20 22.80 -7.90
CA GLY A 354 -3.86 23.31 -8.17
C GLY A 354 -2.77 22.30 -7.78
N ILE A 355 -2.94 21.65 -6.61
CA ILE A 355 -2.02 20.61 -6.14
C ILE A 355 -2.15 19.35 -7.02
N LEU A 356 -3.38 18.99 -7.43
CA LEU A 356 -3.61 17.86 -8.33
C LEU A 356 -2.92 18.06 -9.70
N ALA A 357 -3.07 19.23 -10.30
CA ALA A 357 -2.42 19.58 -11.55
C ALA A 357 -0.89 19.51 -11.42
N GLY A 358 -0.34 20.02 -10.31
CA GLY A 358 1.08 19.90 -9.99
C GLY A 358 1.54 18.44 -9.86
N ALA A 359 0.77 17.58 -9.21
CA ALA A 359 1.07 16.15 -9.08
C ALA A 359 1.08 15.42 -10.44
N VAL A 360 0.11 15.73 -11.31
CA VAL A 360 0.05 15.17 -12.68
C VAL A 360 1.25 15.61 -13.51
N VAL A 361 1.58 16.90 -13.52
CA VAL A 361 2.76 17.43 -14.23
C VAL A 361 4.05 16.80 -13.69
N SER A 362 4.17 16.71 -12.37
CA SER A 362 5.33 16.08 -11.70
C SER A 362 5.54 14.64 -12.16
N VAL A 363 4.49 13.81 -12.19
CA VAL A 363 4.64 12.41 -12.62
C VAL A 363 4.99 12.30 -14.09
N ILE A 364 4.41 13.13 -14.95
CA ILE A 364 4.73 13.12 -16.38
C ILE A 364 6.21 13.46 -16.57
N VAL A 365 6.69 14.53 -15.94
CA VAL A 365 8.11 14.93 -16.01
C VAL A 365 9.02 13.83 -15.45
N TYR A 366 8.64 13.21 -14.33
CA TYR A 366 9.42 12.12 -13.72
C TYR A 366 9.47 10.87 -14.60
N VAL A 367 8.36 10.46 -15.20
CA VAL A 367 8.28 9.31 -16.13
C VAL A 367 9.08 9.58 -17.41
N LEU A 368 9.01 10.80 -17.95
CA LEU A 368 9.85 11.21 -19.10
C LEU A 368 11.33 11.18 -18.74
N TRP A 369 11.70 11.66 -17.55
CA TRP A 369 13.08 11.58 -17.06
C TRP A 369 13.54 10.13 -16.88
N LEU A 370 12.68 9.26 -16.34
CA LEU A 370 12.97 7.82 -16.24
C LEU A 370 13.25 7.22 -17.62
N TYR A 371 12.39 7.50 -18.60
CA TYR A 371 12.49 6.94 -19.95
C TYR A 371 13.70 7.45 -20.72
N PHE A 372 13.94 8.76 -20.72
CA PHE A 372 15.00 9.38 -21.54
C PHE A 372 16.37 9.41 -20.86
N SER A 373 16.43 9.55 -19.54
CA SER A 373 17.70 9.74 -18.82
C SER A 373 18.11 8.51 -18.00
N TYR A 374 17.19 7.89 -17.26
CA TYR A 374 17.52 6.82 -16.31
C TYR A 374 17.68 5.45 -16.99
N GLN A 375 16.67 4.99 -17.74
CA GLN A 375 16.69 3.66 -18.39
C GLN A 375 17.89 3.47 -19.33
N PRO A 376 18.28 4.45 -20.18
CA PRO A 376 19.44 4.28 -21.07
C PRO A 376 20.76 4.20 -20.32
N ARG A 377 20.84 4.70 -19.07
CA ARG A 377 22.04 4.57 -18.22
C ARG A 377 22.09 3.19 -17.57
N VAL A 378 20.97 2.68 -17.09
CA VAL A 378 20.86 1.34 -16.48
C VAL A 378 21.06 0.23 -17.51
N ALA A 379 20.67 0.46 -18.77
CA ALA A 379 20.84 -0.52 -19.85
C ALA A 379 22.31 -0.72 -20.27
N LYS A 380 23.24 0.15 -19.86
CA LYS A 380 24.66 0.03 -20.19
C LYS A 380 25.35 -0.90 -19.18
N PRO A 381 25.86 -2.07 -19.58
CA PRO A 381 26.47 -3.04 -18.65
C PRO A 381 27.68 -2.50 -17.89
N GLU A 382 28.37 -1.51 -18.47
CA GLU A 382 29.58 -0.90 -17.91
C GLU A 382 29.30 0.13 -16.81
N VAL A 383 28.03 0.57 -16.66
CA VAL A 383 27.66 1.62 -15.71
C VAL A 383 26.85 1.02 -14.57
N ILE A 384 27.49 0.90 -13.40
CA ILE A 384 26.77 0.61 -12.15
C ILE A 384 26.06 1.90 -11.74
N VAL A 385 24.73 1.92 -11.90
CA VAL A 385 23.90 3.04 -11.48
C VAL A 385 23.57 2.88 -10.01
N GLU A 386 24.07 3.81 -9.19
CA GLU A 386 23.75 3.91 -7.77
C GLU A 386 22.23 4.09 -7.55
N PRO A 387 21.62 3.42 -6.56
CA PRO A 387 20.21 3.61 -6.20
C PRO A 387 19.81 5.08 -6.00
N GLU A 388 20.72 5.88 -5.46
CA GLU A 388 20.61 7.30 -5.14
C GLU A 388 20.44 8.17 -6.38
N ALA A 389 20.85 7.69 -7.57
CA ALA A 389 20.65 8.42 -8.82
C ALA A 389 19.17 8.74 -9.09
N ARG A 390 18.24 7.99 -8.48
CA ARG A 390 16.79 8.23 -8.53
C ARG A 390 16.34 9.46 -7.74
N LEU A 391 17.16 9.97 -6.80
CA LEU A 391 16.84 11.13 -5.97
C LEU A 391 17.07 12.46 -6.69
N ALA A 392 17.76 12.48 -7.84
CA ALA A 392 18.12 13.71 -8.54
C ALA A 392 16.91 14.60 -8.91
N PRO A 393 15.78 14.08 -9.43
CA PRO A 393 14.58 14.90 -9.64
C PRO A 393 14.00 15.50 -8.35
N GLY A 394 14.15 14.79 -7.22
CA GLY A 394 13.71 15.26 -5.91
C GLY A 394 14.42 16.52 -5.44
N GLN A 395 15.68 16.73 -5.85
CA GLN A 395 16.45 17.94 -5.54
C GLN A 395 15.83 19.20 -6.14
N ILE A 396 15.25 19.09 -7.33
CA ILE A 396 14.50 20.20 -7.96
C ILE A 396 13.24 20.48 -7.16
N GLY A 397 12.50 19.42 -6.78
CA GLY A 397 11.32 19.52 -5.92
C GLY A 397 11.60 20.22 -4.60
N ALA A 398 12.76 19.96 -3.99
CA ALA A 398 13.17 20.59 -2.73
C ALA A 398 13.29 22.12 -2.80
N ILE A 399 13.61 22.68 -3.98
CA ILE A 399 13.67 24.14 -4.21
C ILE A 399 12.27 24.69 -4.52
N CYS A 400 11.46 23.93 -5.28
CA CYS A 400 10.12 24.36 -5.67
C CYS A 400 9.18 24.53 -4.46
N ILE A 401 9.33 23.72 -3.41
CA ILE A 401 8.44 23.76 -2.23
C ILE A 401 8.56 25.10 -1.46
N PRO A 402 9.75 25.58 -1.04
CA PRO A 402 9.88 26.90 -0.41
C PRO A 402 9.39 28.04 -1.30
N VAL A 403 9.66 27.99 -2.61
CA VAL A 403 9.19 29.00 -3.57
C VAL A 403 7.65 29.02 -3.61
N CYS A 404 7.01 27.85 -3.64
CA CYS A 404 5.55 27.72 -3.57
C CYS A 404 4.99 28.32 -2.28
N LEU A 405 5.57 27.98 -1.13
CA LEU A 405 5.15 28.51 0.18
C LEU A 405 5.30 30.03 0.25
N PHE A 406 6.40 30.58 -0.27
CA PHE A 406 6.62 32.03 -0.30
C PHE A 406 5.60 32.73 -1.20
N ILE A 407 5.32 32.20 -2.39
CA ILE A 407 4.31 32.75 -3.30
C ILE A 407 2.94 32.72 -2.63
N PHE A 408 2.55 31.58 -2.02
CA PHE A 408 1.28 31.46 -1.32
C PHE A 408 1.16 32.52 -0.21
N ALA A 409 2.13 32.59 0.69
CA ALA A 409 2.15 33.56 1.78
C ALA A 409 2.10 35.01 1.27
N TRP A 410 2.84 35.33 0.20
CA TRP A 410 2.83 36.67 -0.42
C TRP A 410 1.47 37.03 -1.03
N THR A 411 0.77 36.05 -1.60
CA THR A 411 -0.56 36.26 -2.17
C THR A 411 -1.65 36.30 -1.12
N SER A 412 -1.47 35.72 0.07
CA SER A 412 -2.46 35.72 1.16
C SER A 412 -2.48 37.05 1.91
N ARG A 413 -3.07 38.09 1.31
CA ARG A 413 -3.18 39.42 1.91
C ARG A 413 -4.61 39.96 1.80
N GLU A 414 -5.11 40.51 2.90
CA GLU A 414 -6.29 41.36 2.89
C GLU A 414 -6.00 42.61 2.04
N ARG A 415 -6.96 43.01 1.20
CA ARG A 415 -6.84 44.19 0.34
C ARG A 415 -7.33 45.44 1.05
#